data_AF-A0A1I7DZA7-F1
#
_entry.id   AF-A0A1I7DZA7-F1
#
_cell.length_a   1.000
_cell.length_b   1.000
_cell.length_c   1.000
_cell.angle_alpha   90.00
_cell.angle_beta   90.00
_cell.angle_gamma   90.00
#
_symmetry.space_group_name_H-M   'P 1'
#
loop_
_entity.id
_entity.type
_entity.pdbx_description
1 polymer ?
#
loop_
_entity_poly.entity_id
_entity_poly.type
_entity_poly.pdbx_seq_one_letter_code
_entity_poly.pdbx_strand_id
1 'polypeptide(L)'
;MPASTADNWALEFEVVMTVQCEIKIPETFLPVKDDAYLRLTYLYPELEIELHDTSIVFRSIGEHKKQTLKREVSHTLYREKMRADSTQLRQSLLQVLS
;
A
#
# COMPACT_ATOMS: atom_id res chain seq x y z
N MET A 1 -22.53 -28.06 -47.72
CA MET A 1 -21.26 -27.41 -47.33
C MET A 1 -21.40 -26.98 -45.88
N PRO A 2 -20.58 -27.49 -44.95
CA PRO A 2 -20.69 -27.16 -43.53
C PRO A 2 -19.74 -26.03 -43.12
N ALA A 3 -20.04 -25.48 -41.95
CA ALA A 3 -19.20 -24.62 -41.10
C ALA A 3 -19.01 -23.15 -41.53
N SER A 4 -19.89 -22.28 -41.06
CA SER A 4 -19.46 -20.96 -40.58
C SER A 4 -19.52 -21.02 -39.06
N THR A 5 -18.37 -21.38 -38.49
CA THR A 5 -18.03 -21.32 -37.08
C THR A 5 -18.24 -19.88 -36.63
N ALA A 6 -19.38 -19.63 -35.98
CA ALA A 6 -19.59 -18.38 -35.26
C ALA A 6 -18.51 -18.29 -34.18
N ASP A 7 -17.68 -17.25 -34.30
CA ASP A 7 -16.62 -16.91 -33.37
C ASP A 7 -17.18 -16.77 -31.95
N ASN A 8 -17.05 -17.81 -31.15
CA ASN A 8 -17.22 -17.79 -29.71
C ASN A 8 -15.96 -17.20 -29.08
N TRP A 9 -15.81 -15.88 -29.10
CA TRP A 9 -14.92 -15.17 -28.17
C TRP A 9 -15.61 -15.07 -26.80
N ALA A 10 -15.83 -16.23 -26.17
CA ALA A 10 -16.14 -16.25 -24.75
C ALA A 10 -14.90 -15.75 -24.02
N LEU A 11 -14.95 -14.50 -23.55
CA LEU A 11 -13.98 -13.97 -22.60
C LEU A 11 -14.07 -14.85 -21.35
N GLU A 12 -13.11 -15.75 -21.17
CA GLU A 12 -12.94 -16.51 -19.95
C GLU A 12 -12.55 -15.51 -18.84
N PHE A 13 -13.54 -15.02 -18.11
CA PHE A 13 -13.31 -14.24 -16.91
C PHE A 13 -12.75 -15.17 -15.84
N GLU A 14 -11.43 -15.21 -15.72
CA GLU A 14 -10.77 -15.93 -14.64
C GLU A 14 -11.14 -15.24 -13.33
N VAL A 15 -11.85 -15.95 -12.46
CA VAL A 15 -12.19 -15.47 -11.12
C VAL A 15 -10.90 -15.44 -10.30
N VAL A 16 -10.22 -14.31 -10.32
CA VAL A 16 -9.06 -14.09 -9.46
C VAL A 16 -9.56 -14.04 -8.02
N MET A 17 -9.20 -15.03 -7.21
CA MET A 17 -9.51 -15.03 -5.78
C MET A 17 -8.83 -13.82 -5.12
N THR A 18 -9.59 -12.77 -4.91
CA THR A 18 -9.16 -11.59 -4.18
C THR A 18 -9.44 -11.75 -2.70
N VAL A 19 -8.50 -11.31 -1.88
CA VAL A 19 -8.58 -11.30 -0.42
C VAL A 19 -8.49 -9.88 0.12
N GLN A 20 -8.90 -9.73 1.36
CA GLN A 20 -8.67 -8.53 2.16
C GLN A 20 -7.46 -8.79 3.07
N CYS A 21 -6.55 -7.82 3.19
CA CYS A 21 -5.46 -7.85 4.15
C CYS A 21 -5.49 -6.62 5.04
N GLU A 22 -5.68 -6.84 6.33
CA GLU A 22 -5.50 -5.83 7.35
C GLU A 22 -4.09 -5.92 7.92
N ILE A 23 -3.38 -4.78 7.93
CA ILE A 23 -2.05 -4.65 8.50
C ILE A 23 -2.11 -3.68 9.68
N LYS A 24 -1.85 -4.20 10.88
CA LYS A 24 -1.79 -3.38 12.10
C LYS A 24 -0.55 -2.50 12.10
N ILE A 25 -0.74 -1.22 12.41
CA ILE A 25 0.32 -0.22 12.57
C ILE A 25 0.77 -0.24 14.04
N PRO A 26 2.07 -0.40 14.33
CA PRO A 26 2.59 -0.26 15.69
C PRO A 26 2.46 1.19 16.19
N GLU A 27 2.24 1.39 17.49
CA GLU A 27 2.00 2.70 18.11
C GLU A 27 3.09 3.73 17.79
N THR A 28 4.36 3.29 17.70
CA THR A 28 5.51 4.14 17.35
C THR A 28 5.38 4.84 16.00
N PHE A 29 4.58 4.28 15.08
CA PHE A 29 4.41 4.80 13.72
C PHE A 29 3.08 5.54 13.51
N LEU A 30 2.23 5.65 14.54
CA LEU A 30 0.98 6.41 14.45
C LEU A 30 1.17 7.88 14.01
N PRO A 31 2.22 8.61 14.43
CA PRO A 31 2.42 9.99 13.99
C PRO A 31 2.71 10.13 12.49
N VAL A 32 3.20 9.07 11.84
CA VAL A 32 3.57 9.07 10.41
C VAL A 32 2.60 8.25 9.56
N LYS A 33 1.47 7.83 10.13
CA LYS A 33 0.52 6.93 9.46
C LYS A 33 -0.13 7.58 8.24
N ASP A 34 -0.46 8.86 8.31
CA ASP A 34 -1.17 9.58 7.25
C ASP A 34 -0.25 9.78 6.03
N ASP A 35 1.01 10.16 6.27
CA ASP A 35 2.03 10.27 5.22
C ASP A 35 2.34 8.92 4.57
N ALA A 36 2.42 7.86 5.39
CA ALA A 36 2.62 6.51 4.91
C ALA A 36 1.43 6.05 4.06
N TYR A 37 0.20 6.33 4.49
CA TYR A 37 -1.03 6.03 3.76
C TYR A 37 -1.05 6.72 2.40
N LEU A 38 -0.83 8.04 2.36
CA LEU A 38 -0.80 8.82 1.12
C LEU A 38 0.22 8.24 0.12
N ARG A 39 1.39 7.84 0.62
CA ARG A 39 2.40 7.23 -0.22
C ARG A 39 1.97 5.85 -0.73
N LEU A 40 1.34 5.03 0.11
CA LEU A 40 0.84 3.71 -0.31
C LEU A 40 -0.25 3.83 -1.38
N THR A 41 -1.19 4.77 -1.23
CA THR A 41 -2.21 5.06 -2.26
C THR A 41 -1.60 5.57 -3.57
N TYR A 42 -0.48 6.30 -3.50
CA TYR A 42 0.23 6.73 -4.70
C TYR A 42 0.99 5.58 -5.38
N LEU A 43 1.58 4.66 -4.60
CA LEU A 43 2.38 3.56 -5.13
C LEU A 43 1.54 2.41 -5.69
N TYR A 44 0.33 2.23 -5.16
CA TYR A 44 -0.59 1.16 -5.54
C TYR A 44 -1.98 1.72 -5.89
N PRO A 45 -2.10 2.55 -6.95
CA PRO A 45 -3.37 3.17 -7.32
C PRO A 45 -4.43 2.16 -7.76
N GLU A 46 -4.02 0.92 -8.11
CA GLU A 46 -4.91 -0.17 -8.48
C GLU A 46 -5.56 -0.87 -7.27
N LEU A 47 -5.08 -0.61 -6.05
CA LEU A 47 -5.59 -1.21 -4.83
C LEU A 47 -6.53 -0.24 -4.12
N GLU A 48 -7.64 -0.77 -3.60
CA GLU A 48 -8.49 -0.02 -2.68
C GLU A 48 -7.88 -0.10 -1.27
N ILE A 49 -7.41 1.05 -0.78
CA ILE A 49 -6.70 1.17 0.49
C ILE A 49 -7.50 2.06 1.45
N GLU A 50 -7.81 1.52 2.62
CA GLU A 50 -8.50 2.21 3.70
C GLU A 50 -7.55 2.39 4.89
N LEU A 51 -7.57 3.59 5.48
CA LEU A 51 -6.83 3.89 6.70
C LEU A 51 -7.80 3.87 7.89
N HIS A 52 -7.48 3.06 8.89
CA HIS A 52 -8.13 3.07 10.20
C HIS A 52 -7.20 3.68 11.26
N ASP A 53 -7.71 3.82 12.48
CA ASP A 53 -6.95 4.44 13.58
C ASP A 53 -5.60 3.76 13.83
N THR A 54 -5.58 2.43 13.78
CA THR A 54 -4.42 1.58 14.11
C THR A 54 -4.07 0.55 13.02
N SER A 55 -4.69 0.62 11.84
CA SER A 55 -4.43 -0.34 10.76
C SER A 55 -4.62 0.26 9.37
N ILE A 56 -3.99 -0.36 8.38
CA ILE A 56 -4.23 -0.10 6.96
C ILE A 56 -4.84 -1.36 6.37
N VAL A 57 -5.96 -1.21 5.68
CA VAL A 57 -6.68 -2.29 5.04
C VAL A 57 -6.50 -2.18 3.53
N PHE A 58 -6.10 -3.30 2.92
CA PHE A 58 -6.01 -3.46 1.48
C PHE A 58 -7.11 -4.41 1.02
N ARG A 59 -7.89 -3.99 0.04
CA ARG A 59 -8.93 -4.80 -0.59
C ARG A 59 -8.50 -5.24 -1.99
N SER A 60 -9.15 -6.28 -2.49
CA SER A 60 -8.95 -6.77 -3.85
C SER A 60 -7.53 -7.24 -4.18
N ILE A 61 -6.80 -7.75 -3.18
CA ILE A 61 -5.42 -8.23 -3.39
C ILE A 61 -5.39 -9.71 -3.72
N GLY A 62 -4.43 -10.15 -4.55
CA GLY A 62 -4.16 -11.58 -4.69
C GLY A 62 -3.43 -12.14 -3.46
N GLU A 63 -3.78 -13.34 -2.99
CA GLU A 63 -3.19 -13.95 -1.77
C GLU A 63 -1.65 -13.98 -1.82
N HIS A 64 -1.07 -14.25 -3.00
CA HIS A 64 0.38 -14.26 -3.22
C HIS A 64 1.07 -12.91 -2.94
N LYS A 65 0.34 -11.78 -3.01
CA LYS A 65 0.89 -10.43 -2.76
C LYS A 65 0.86 -10.01 -1.30
N LYS A 66 0.15 -10.75 -0.43
CA LYS A 66 -0.07 -10.39 0.98
C LYS A 66 1.23 -10.19 1.76
N GLN A 67 2.17 -11.14 1.62
CA GLN A 67 3.47 -11.07 2.30
C GLN A 67 4.29 -9.86 1.84
N THR A 68 4.26 -9.59 0.53
CA THR A 68 4.96 -8.46 -0.09
C THR A 68 4.38 -7.14 0.39
N LEU A 69 3.05 -6.99 0.38
CA LEU A 69 2.38 -5.79 0.88
C LEU A 69 2.70 -5.51 2.35
N LYS A 70 2.71 -6.54 3.18
CA LYS A 70 3.11 -6.39 4.59
C LYS A 70 4.52 -5.82 4.74
N ARG A 71 5.46 -6.28 3.91
CA ARG A 71 6.84 -5.76 3.88
C ARG A 71 6.88 -4.30 3.40
N GLU A 72 6.14 -3.98 2.35
CA GLU A 72 6.10 -2.63 1.76
C GLU A 72 5.47 -1.59 2.68
N VAL A 73 4.41 -1.96 3.40
CA VAL A 73 3.81 -1.12 4.44
C VAL A 73 4.82 -0.84 5.55
N SER A 74 5.48 -1.89 6.05
CA SER A 74 6.49 -1.76 7.11
C SER A 74 7.65 -0.86 6.68
N HIS A 75 8.13 -1.05 5.45
CA HIS A 75 9.21 -0.26 4.88
C HIS A 75 8.81 1.21 4.68
N THR A 76 7.57 1.46 4.24
CA THR A 76 7.05 2.81 4.07
C THR A 76 6.91 3.54 5.40
N LEU A 77 6.35 2.90 6.43
CA LEU A 77 6.26 3.46 7.78
C LEU A 77 7.64 3.79 8.35
N TYR A 78 8.62 2.89 8.18
CA TYR A 78 9.98 3.12 8.63
C TYR A 78 10.64 4.30 7.92
N ARG A 79 10.45 4.41 6.60
CA ARG A 79 10.99 5.50 5.80
C ARG A 79 10.41 6.84 6.21
N GLU A 80 9.10 6.94 6.42
CA GLU A 80 8.48 8.19 6.85
C GLU A 80 8.93 8.58 8.26
N LYS A 81 9.08 7.61 9.17
CA LYS A 81 9.69 7.85 10.48
C LYS A 81 11.11 8.43 10.36
N MET A 82 11.97 7.81 9.56
CA MET A 82 13.34 8.30 9.35
C MET A 82 13.37 9.70 8.73
N ARG A 83 12.42 10.02 7.84
CA ARG A 83 12.29 11.37 7.26
C ARG A 83 11.90 12.39 8.32
N ALA A 84 10.89 12.10 9.13
CA ALA A 84 10.47 12.96 10.24
C ALA A 84 11.65 13.21 11.20
N ASP A 85 12.32 12.15 11.65
CA ASP A 85 13.45 12.22 12.57
C ASP A 85 14.63 13.02 11.95
N SER A 86 14.93 12.81 10.66
CA SER A 86 15.99 13.55 9.95
C SER A 86 15.65 15.04 9.73
N THR A 87 14.37 15.38 9.65
CA THR A 87 13.92 16.76 9.44
C THR A 87 14.17 17.59 10.70
N GLN A 88 13.84 17.03 11.85
CA GLN A 88 14.13 17.64 13.14
C GLN A 88 15.64 17.89 13.31
N LEU A 89 16.47 16.90 12.97
CA LEU A 89 17.94 17.05 13.04
C LEU A 89 18.44 18.17 12.13
N ARG A 90 17.94 18.25 10.88
CA ARG A 90 18.33 19.33 9.95
C ARG A 90 17.92 20.70 10.47
N GLN A 91 16.71 20.83 11.03
CA GLN A 91 16.24 22.10 11.61
C GLN A 91 17.13 22.54 12.77
N SER A 92 17.48 21.62 13.67
CA SER A 92 18.39 21.91 14.78
C SER A 92 19.77 22.37 14.29
N LEU A 93 20.32 21.73 13.25
CA LEU A 93 21.60 22.12 12.66
C LEU A 93 21.54 23.52 12.03
N LEU A 94 20.45 23.83 11.30
CA LEU A 94 20.26 25.16 10.71
C LEU A 94 20.13 26.25 11.77
N GLN A 95 19.46 25.97 12.89
CA GLN A 95 19.33 26.92 14.01
C GLN A 95 20.66 27.23 14.70
N VAL A 96 21.60 26.28 14.75
CA VAL A 96 22.94 26.51 15.34
C VAL A 96 23.83 27.33 14.41
N LEU A 97 23.57 27.28 13.10
CA LEU A 97 24.37 27.96 12.08
C LEU A 97 23.81 29.35 11.70
N SER A 98 22.59 29.70 12.12
CA SER A 98 21.94 31.00 11.92
C SER A 98 22.17 31.94 13.08
#